data_AF-A0A6P0S6F1-F1
#
_entry.id   AF-A0A6P0S6F1-F1
#
_cell.length_a   1.000
_cell.length_b   1.000
_cell.length_c   1.000
_cell.angle_alpha   90.00
_cell.angle_beta   90.00
_cell.angle_gamma   90.00
#
_symmetry.space_group_name_H-M   'P 1'
#
loop_
_entity.id
_entity.type
_entity.pdbx_description
1 polymer ?
#
loop_
_entity_poly.entity_id
_entity_poly.type
_entity_poly.pdbx_seq_one_letter_code
_entity_poly.pdbx_strand_id
1 'polypeptide(L)'
;MSENNTDDLTELRLCLWRLVIGFTAVGLLAIFPFLWWLNVTPIDQQESILDIKDFFELRNQAIKSVITFTQIYATVFGGIAILFNVYYGAKRAKAMEDNAIATTKNAIAATKNAKIAEQGQITERFTKAIEQLGSDNISIRLGGIYALERIAKDSERDYWTIYDSMNILPNYLQ
;
A
#
# COMPACT_ATOMS: atom_id res chain seq x y z
N MET A 1 20.09 4.19 7.70
CA MET A 1 19.95 4.26 9.18
C MET A 1 18.50 4.55 9.63
N SER A 2 17.46 4.45 8.78
CA SER A 2 16.06 4.76 9.15
C SER A 2 15.18 3.52 9.44
N GLU A 3 15.70 2.32 9.27
CA GLU A 3 14.94 1.06 9.32
C GLU A 3 14.62 0.59 10.75
N ASN A 4 15.49 0.92 11.72
CA ASN A 4 15.29 0.56 13.13
C ASN A 4 14.10 1.31 13.79
N ASN A 5 13.83 2.54 13.35
CA ASN A 5 12.83 3.39 14.00
C ASN A 5 11.39 3.05 13.58
N THR A 6 11.21 2.45 12.39
CA THR A 6 9.90 1.98 11.94
C THR A 6 9.50 0.67 12.62
N ASP A 7 10.46 -0.25 12.81
CA ASP A 7 10.24 -1.54 13.46
C ASP A 7 9.89 -1.38 14.94
N ASP A 8 10.62 -0.52 15.66
CA ASP A 8 10.38 -0.22 17.07
C ASP A 8 8.97 0.37 17.31
N LEU A 9 8.51 1.23 16.40
CA LEU A 9 7.15 1.78 16.44
C LEU A 9 6.08 0.72 16.16
N THR A 10 6.34 -0.28 15.33
CA THR A 10 5.41 -1.39 15.09
C THR A 10 5.35 -2.37 16.25
N GLU A 11 6.48 -2.70 16.87
CA GLU A 11 6.58 -3.52 18.07
C GLU A 11 5.87 -2.85 19.26
N LEU A 12 6.12 -1.55 19.49
CA LEU A 12 5.40 -0.75 20.50
C LEU A 12 3.89 -0.73 20.27
N ARG A 13 3.45 -0.61 19.00
CA ARG A 13 2.03 -0.66 18.64
C ARG A 13 1.40 -2.01 18.95
N LEU A 14 2.08 -3.11 18.63
CA LEU A 14 1.62 -4.46 18.90
C LEU A 14 1.54 -4.73 20.40
N CYS A 15 2.53 -4.27 21.16
CA CYS A 15 2.58 -4.41 22.62
C CYS A 15 1.46 -3.62 23.31
N LEU A 16 1.25 -2.35 22.93
CA LEU A 16 0.18 -1.52 23.47
C LEU A 16 -1.21 -2.06 23.11
N TRP A 17 -1.40 -2.53 21.87
CA TRP A 17 -2.68 -3.10 21.45
C TRP A 17 -3.00 -4.41 22.18
N ARG A 18 -1.98 -5.24 22.41
CA ARG A 18 -2.09 -6.46 23.24
C ARG A 18 -2.41 -6.16 24.70
N LEU A 19 -1.82 -5.12 25.28
CA LEU A 19 -2.13 -4.71 26.66
C LEU A 19 -3.56 -4.18 26.79
N VAL A 20 -4.01 -3.33 25.85
CA VAL A 20 -5.38 -2.79 25.84
C VAL A 20 -6.40 -3.91 25.69
N ILE A 21 -6.18 -4.85 24.77
CA ILE A 21 -7.08 -6.01 24.58
C ILE A 21 -7.03 -6.96 25.75
N GLY A 22 -5.84 -7.23 26.30
CA GLY A 22 -5.69 -8.06 27.49
C GLY A 22 -6.47 -7.49 28.68
N PHE A 23 -6.29 -6.19 28.98
CA PHE A 23 -6.99 -5.53 30.08
C PHE A 23 -8.51 -5.47 29.86
N THR A 24 -8.96 -5.21 28.64
CA THR A 24 -10.40 -5.15 28.33
C THR A 24 -11.05 -6.52 28.36
N ALA A 25 -10.40 -7.56 27.84
CA ALA A 25 -10.90 -8.93 27.87
C ALA A 25 -10.92 -9.50 29.29
N VAL A 26 -9.86 -9.29 30.07
CA VAL A 26 -9.79 -9.73 31.48
C VAL A 26 -10.79 -8.94 32.34
N GLY A 27 -10.93 -7.64 32.10
CA GLY A 27 -11.92 -6.79 32.76
C GLY A 27 -13.35 -7.29 32.51
N LEU A 28 -13.73 -7.52 31.26
CA LEU A 28 -15.07 -8.02 30.93
C LEU A 28 -15.31 -9.44 31.44
N LEU A 29 -14.32 -10.35 31.37
CA LEU A 29 -14.48 -11.73 31.79
C LEU A 29 -14.45 -11.93 33.31
N ALA A 30 -13.78 -11.05 34.06
CA ALA A 30 -13.69 -11.17 35.52
C ALA A 30 -14.70 -10.26 36.23
N ILE A 31 -14.82 -9.00 35.81
CA ILE A 31 -15.61 -7.98 36.52
C ILE A 31 -17.11 -8.21 36.30
N PHE A 32 -17.54 -8.61 35.10
CA PHE A 32 -18.95 -8.86 34.82
C PHE A 32 -19.54 -10.00 35.68
N PRO A 33 -18.98 -11.24 35.69
CA PRO A 33 -19.51 -12.29 36.55
C PRO A 33 -19.31 -11.99 38.05
N PHE A 34 -18.28 -11.22 38.42
CA PHE A 34 -18.09 -10.79 39.81
C PHE A 34 -19.17 -9.79 40.28
N LEU A 35 -19.51 -8.79 39.46
CA LEU A 35 -20.60 -7.86 39.76
C LEU A 35 -21.97 -8.54 39.74
N TRP A 36 -22.16 -9.50 38.83
CA TRP A 36 -23.35 -10.35 38.80
C TRP A 36 -23.51 -11.12 40.11
N TRP A 37 -22.42 -11.74 40.59
CA TRP A 37 -22.43 -12.48 41.84
C TRP A 37 -22.77 -11.58 43.03
N LEU A 38 -22.15 -10.40 43.14
CA LEU A 38 -22.32 -9.52 44.30
C LEU A 38 -23.71 -8.85 44.37
N ASN A 39 -24.31 -8.51 43.22
CA ASN A 39 -25.55 -7.75 43.16
C ASN A 39 -26.82 -8.60 42.95
N VAL A 40 -26.77 -9.62 42.10
CA VAL A 40 -27.98 -10.32 41.61
C VAL A 40 -28.27 -11.61 42.41
N THR A 41 -27.24 -12.40 42.72
CA THR A 41 -27.42 -13.69 43.41
C THR A 41 -28.06 -13.63 44.80
N PRO A 42 -27.82 -12.62 45.67
CA PRO A 42 -28.51 -12.58 46.96
C PRO A 42 -30.01 -12.28 46.81
N ILE A 43 -30.42 -11.64 45.72
CA ILE A 43 -31.84 -11.35 45.44
C ILE A 43 -32.55 -12.63 44.98
N ASP A 44 -31.90 -13.45 44.14
CA ASP A 44 -32.45 -14.72 43.66
C ASP A 44 -32.76 -15.70 44.81
N GLN A 45 -32.06 -15.62 45.95
CA GLN A 45 -32.34 -16.45 47.15
C GLN A 45 -33.60 -16.03 47.93
N GLN A 46 -34.14 -14.85 47.63
CA GLN A 46 -35.30 -14.25 48.30
C GLN A 46 -36.64 -14.62 47.61
N GLU A 47 -36.59 -15.43 46.53
CA GLU A 47 -37.74 -15.79 45.68
C GLU A 47 -38.91 -16.45 46.43
N SER A 48 -38.63 -17.18 47.52
CA SER A 48 -39.65 -17.91 48.28
C SER A 48 -40.26 -17.12 49.46
N ILE A 49 -39.77 -15.92 49.75
CA ILE A 49 -40.13 -15.11 50.94
C ILE A 49 -40.75 -13.75 50.61
N LEU A 50 -40.71 -13.30 49.35
CA LEU A 50 -41.34 -12.07 48.87
C LEU A 50 -42.51 -12.38 47.93
N ASP A 51 -43.45 -11.44 47.81
CA ASP A 51 -44.46 -11.50 46.76
C ASP A 51 -43.76 -11.51 45.39
N ILE A 52 -44.29 -12.32 44.47
CA ILE A 52 -43.68 -12.59 43.16
C ILE A 52 -43.39 -11.26 42.44
N LYS A 53 -44.34 -10.32 42.53
CA LYS A 53 -44.22 -9.01 41.88
C LYS A 53 -43.05 -8.19 42.45
N ASP A 54 -42.92 -8.12 43.77
CA ASP A 54 -41.88 -7.33 44.44
C ASP A 54 -40.48 -7.94 44.20
N PHE A 55 -40.39 -9.28 44.16
CA PHE A 55 -39.17 -9.99 43.76
C PHE A 55 -38.72 -9.63 42.34
N PHE A 56 -39.65 -9.65 41.38
CA PHE A 56 -39.34 -9.29 39.99
C PHE A 56 -38.91 -7.82 39.87
N GLU A 57 -39.52 -6.90 40.62
CA GLU A 57 -39.14 -5.48 40.61
C GLU A 57 -37.72 -5.26 41.16
N LEU A 58 -37.40 -5.84 42.32
CA LEU A 58 -36.06 -5.75 42.92
C LEU A 58 -34.98 -6.36 42.02
N ARG A 59 -35.22 -7.56 41.49
CA ARG A 59 -34.30 -8.26 40.60
C ARG A 59 -34.09 -7.49 39.29
N ASN A 60 -35.15 -6.94 38.70
CA ASN A 60 -35.04 -6.15 37.48
C ASN A 60 -34.28 -4.83 37.71
N GLN A 61 -34.43 -4.20 38.88
CA GLN A 61 -33.66 -3.02 39.25
C GLN A 61 -32.16 -3.32 39.38
N ALA A 62 -31.80 -4.42 40.02
CA ALA A 62 -30.41 -4.87 40.15
C ALA A 62 -29.78 -5.31 38.82
N ILE A 63 -30.54 -6.01 37.96
CA ILE A 63 -30.06 -6.40 36.63
C ILE A 63 -29.80 -5.16 35.77
N LYS A 64 -30.70 -4.16 35.81
CA LYS A 64 -30.54 -2.92 35.04
C LYS A 64 -29.27 -2.17 35.42
N SER A 65 -28.94 -2.05 36.70
CA SER A 65 -27.74 -1.32 37.13
C SER A 65 -26.45 -2.00 36.61
N VAL A 66 -26.33 -3.33 36.75
CA VAL A 66 -25.18 -4.11 36.28
C VAL A 66 -24.99 -3.98 34.75
N ILE A 67 -26.08 -4.04 33.99
CA ILE A 67 -26.03 -3.89 32.53
C ILE A 67 -25.57 -2.48 32.14
N THR A 68 -26.10 -1.43 32.77
CA THR A 68 -25.71 -0.04 32.47
C THR A 68 -24.23 0.21 32.72
N PHE A 69 -23.66 -0.30 33.83
CA PHE A 69 -22.22 -0.16 34.09
C PHE A 69 -21.37 -0.85 33.02
N THR A 70 -21.79 -2.03 32.57
CA THR A 70 -21.08 -2.80 31.52
C THR A 70 -21.14 -2.08 30.17
N GLN A 71 -22.29 -1.48 29.84
CA GLN A 71 -22.45 -0.70 28.60
C GLN A 71 -21.59 0.56 28.58
N ILE A 72 -21.50 1.29 29.70
CA ILE A 72 -20.62 2.48 29.81
C ILE A 72 -19.16 2.07 29.61
N TYR A 73 -18.73 0.97 30.23
CA TYR A 73 -17.39 0.44 30.03
C TYR A 73 -17.15 0.14 28.54
N ALA A 74 -18.04 -0.61 27.89
CA ALA A 74 -17.90 -0.97 26.49
C ALA A 74 -17.88 0.26 25.55
N THR A 75 -18.71 1.28 25.79
CA THR A 75 -18.78 2.48 24.93
C THR A 75 -17.58 3.41 25.12
N VAL A 76 -17.08 3.56 26.35
CA VAL A 76 -15.88 4.37 26.63
C VAL A 76 -14.65 3.73 25.99
N PHE A 77 -14.42 2.44 26.22
CA PHE A 77 -13.29 1.74 25.62
C PHE A 77 -13.43 1.61 24.10
N GLY A 78 -14.64 1.35 23.60
CA GLY A 78 -14.95 1.35 22.17
C GLY A 78 -14.64 2.70 21.51
N GLY A 79 -15.05 3.81 22.14
CA GLY A 79 -14.78 5.16 21.65
C GLY A 79 -13.28 5.48 21.58
N ILE A 80 -12.52 5.13 22.62
CA ILE A 80 -11.06 5.31 22.65
C ILE A 80 -10.39 4.50 21.53
N ALA A 81 -10.82 3.26 21.31
CA ALA A 81 -10.27 2.42 20.25
C ALA A 81 -10.51 3.01 18.85
N ILE A 82 -11.70 3.58 18.59
CA ILE A 82 -12.02 4.24 17.33
C ILE A 82 -11.12 5.48 17.13
N LEU A 83 -11.03 6.36 18.13
CA LEU A 83 -10.20 7.57 18.05
C LEU A 83 -8.73 7.24 17.83
N PHE A 84 -8.23 6.22 18.52
CA PHE A 84 -6.87 5.72 18.35
C PHE A 84 -6.64 5.21 16.92
N ASN A 85 -7.59 4.44 16.37
CA ASN A 85 -7.52 3.94 15.00
C ASN A 85 -7.44 5.10 13.99
N VAL A 86 -8.33 6.09 14.11
CA VAL A 86 -8.38 7.26 13.21
C VAL A 86 -7.12 8.11 13.30
N TYR A 87 -6.67 8.44 14.52
CA TYR A 87 -5.45 9.23 14.75
C TYR A 87 -4.22 8.58 14.07
N TYR A 88 -4.08 7.26 14.25
CA TYR A 88 -2.98 6.53 13.65
C TYR A 88 -3.15 6.29 12.15
N GLY A 89 -4.37 6.18 11.64
CA GLY A 89 -4.68 6.15 10.21
C GLY A 89 -4.23 7.44 9.53
N ALA A 90 -4.55 8.59 10.12
CA ALA A 90 -4.11 9.90 9.63
C ALA A 90 -2.58 10.03 9.63
N LYS A 91 -1.91 9.54 10.68
CA LYS A 91 -0.43 9.54 10.73
C LYS A 91 0.19 8.65 9.64
N ARG A 92 -0.47 7.55 9.27
CA ARG A 92 -0.03 6.66 8.17
C ARG A 92 -0.21 7.29 6.79
N ALA A 93 -1.28 8.06 6.57
CA ALA A 93 -1.53 8.72 5.29
C ALA A 93 -0.37 9.66 4.89
N LYS A 94 0.19 10.40 5.84
CA LYS A 94 1.34 11.28 5.58
C LYS A 94 2.60 10.51 5.16
N ALA A 95 2.84 9.32 5.75
CA ALA A 95 3.97 8.47 5.36
C ALA A 95 3.78 7.80 3.98
N MET A 96 2.55 7.72 3.47
CA MET A 96 2.28 7.20 2.13
C MET A 96 2.62 8.22 1.03
N GLU A 97 2.51 9.51 1.32
CA GLU A 97 2.78 10.59 0.36
C GLU A 97 4.25 10.59 -0.11
N ASP A 98 5.20 10.46 0.83
CA ASP A 98 6.63 10.43 0.52
C ASP A 98 7.00 9.23 -0.39
N ASN A 99 6.39 8.08 -0.14
CA ASN A 99 6.60 6.87 -0.93
C ASN A 99 5.97 6.97 -2.33
N ALA A 100 4.83 7.66 -2.46
CA ALA A 100 4.19 7.89 -3.76
C ALA A 100 5.05 8.79 -4.67
N ILE A 101 5.69 9.82 -4.10
CA ILE A 101 6.64 10.68 -4.83
C ILE A 101 7.89 9.89 -5.26
N ALA A 102 8.43 9.03 -4.40
CA ALA A 102 9.55 8.18 -4.78
C ALA A 102 9.18 7.18 -5.89
N THR A 103 7.99 6.58 -5.82
CA THR A 103 7.47 5.64 -6.82
C THR A 103 7.29 6.30 -8.18
N THR A 104 6.70 7.50 -8.22
CA THR A 104 6.53 8.26 -9.48
C THR A 104 7.87 8.68 -10.08
N LYS A 105 8.82 9.17 -9.26
CA LYS A 105 10.18 9.48 -9.72
C LYS A 105 10.88 8.26 -10.31
N ASN A 106 10.78 7.11 -9.64
CA ASN A 106 11.36 5.85 -10.12
C ASN A 106 10.70 5.39 -11.42
N ALA A 107 9.38 5.54 -11.56
CA ALA A 107 8.67 5.23 -12.80
C ALA A 107 9.13 6.13 -13.96
N ILE A 108 9.27 7.44 -13.75
CA ILE A 108 9.78 8.38 -14.75
C ILE A 108 11.24 8.07 -15.12
N ALA A 109 12.07 7.73 -14.13
CA ALA A 109 13.45 7.33 -14.37
C ALA A 109 13.53 6.02 -15.19
N ALA A 110 12.67 5.05 -14.89
CA ALA A 110 12.58 3.79 -15.62
C ALA A 110 12.15 4.01 -17.09
N THR A 111 11.15 4.87 -17.34
CA THR A 111 10.73 5.18 -18.72
C THR A 111 11.81 5.93 -19.49
N LYS A 112 12.52 6.87 -18.84
CA LYS A 112 13.66 7.57 -19.45
C LYS A 112 14.80 6.60 -19.78
N ASN A 113 15.13 5.69 -18.88
CA ASN A 113 16.15 4.68 -19.10
C ASN A 113 15.76 3.71 -20.23
N ALA A 114 14.49 3.29 -20.28
CA ALA A 114 13.97 2.47 -21.37
C ALA A 114 14.12 3.18 -22.73
N LYS A 115 13.79 4.48 -22.79
CA LYS A 115 13.97 5.28 -24.01
C LYS A 115 15.42 5.45 -24.42
N ILE A 116 16.34 5.65 -23.46
CA ILE A 116 17.78 5.72 -23.74
C ILE A 116 18.28 4.37 -24.28
N ALA A 117 17.84 3.26 -23.70
CA ALA A 117 18.20 1.93 -24.17
C ALA A 117 17.66 1.64 -25.58
N GLU A 118 16.42 2.06 -25.87
CA GLU A 118 15.81 1.98 -27.20
C GLU A 118 16.63 2.77 -28.23
N GLN A 119 17.01 4.01 -27.91
CA GLN A 119 17.87 4.83 -28.76
C GLN A 119 19.24 4.18 -29.00
N GLY A 120 19.85 3.58 -27.97
CA GLY A 120 21.10 2.84 -28.11
C GLY A 120 21.00 1.66 -29.08
N GLN A 121 19.92 0.89 -29.02
CA GLN A 121 19.68 -0.22 -29.95
C GLN A 121 19.46 0.27 -31.38
N ILE A 122 18.74 1.39 -31.55
CA ILE A 122 18.55 2.02 -32.85
C ILE A 122 19.89 2.46 -33.43
N THR A 123 20.73 3.15 -32.65
CA THR A 123 22.08 3.56 -33.06
C THR A 123 22.96 2.37 -33.44
N GLU A 124 22.95 1.29 -32.66
CA GLU A 124 23.74 0.09 -32.99
C GLU A 124 23.32 -0.55 -34.32
N ARG A 125 22.00 -0.61 -34.58
CA ARG A 125 21.48 -1.11 -35.87
C ARG A 125 21.85 -0.19 -37.03
N PHE A 126 21.82 1.13 -36.82
CA PHE A 126 22.28 2.10 -37.81
C PHE A 126 23.75 1.93 -38.16
N THR A 127 24.63 1.86 -37.14
CA THR A 127 26.07 1.67 -37.36
C THR A 127 26.35 0.40 -38.15
N LYS A 128 25.71 -0.73 -37.81
CA LYS A 128 25.84 -1.99 -38.56
C LYS A 128 25.37 -1.89 -40.01
N ALA A 129 24.28 -1.17 -40.27
CA ALA A 129 23.77 -1.00 -41.63
C ALA A 129 24.70 -0.13 -42.51
N ILE A 130 25.30 0.91 -41.93
CA ILE A 130 26.31 1.74 -42.60
C ILE A 130 27.58 0.93 -42.88
N GLU A 131 28.06 0.13 -41.93
CA GLU A 131 29.19 -0.78 -42.16
C GLU A 131 28.94 -1.75 -43.34
N GLN A 132 27.72 -2.29 -43.44
CA GLN A 132 27.33 -3.16 -44.55
C GLN A 132 27.28 -2.43 -45.90
N LEU A 133 26.98 -1.14 -45.91
CA LEU A 133 26.95 -0.31 -47.12
C LEU A 133 28.34 -0.07 -47.71
N GLY A 134 29.38 -0.11 -46.89
CA GLY A 134 30.79 0.02 -47.31
C GLY A 134 31.43 -1.30 -47.78
N SER A 135 30.69 -2.42 -47.80
CA SER A 135 31.20 -3.72 -48.23
C SER A 135 31.37 -3.83 -49.74
N ASP A 136 32.42 -4.48 -50.22
CA ASP A 136 32.62 -4.75 -51.66
C ASP A 136 31.62 -5.76 -52.24
N ASN A 137 30.87 -6.46 -51.37
CA ASN A 137 29.87 -7.44 -51.78
C ASN A 137 28.49 -6.79 -52.02
N ILE A 138 28.01 -6.89 -53.27
CA ILE A 138 26.73 -6.31 -53.70
C ILE A 138 25.53 -6.79 -52.86
N SER A 139 25.52 -8.06 -52.42
CA SER A 139 24.44 -8.63 -51.60
C SER A 139 24.44 -8.07 -50.18
N ILE A 140 25.62 -7.78 -49.61
CA ILE A 140 25.75 -7.17 -48.28
C ILE A 140 25.34 -5.69 -48.32
N ARG A 141 25.74 -4.97 -49.38
CA ARG A 141 25.31 -3.58 -49.60
C ARG A 141 23.79 -3.43 -49.70
N LEU A 142 23.14 -4.33 -50.44
CA LEU A 142 21.68 -4.32 -50.57
C LEU A 142 20.97 -4.59 -49.23
N GLY A 143 21.54 -5.49 -48.41
CA GLY A 143 21.07 -5.75 -47.04
C GLY A 143 21.18 -4.53 -46.12
N GLY A 144 22.27 -3.76 -46.23
CA GLY A 144 22.45 -2.50 -45.50
C GLY A 144 21.44 -1.42 -45.89
N ILE A 145 21.16 -1.25 -47.19
CA ILE A 145 20.15 -0.30 -47.69
C ILE A 145 18.75 -0.65 -47.14
N TYR A 146 18.37 -1.93 -47.20
CA TYR A 146 17.07 -2.38 -46.69
C TYR A 146 16.95 -2.23 -45.17
N ALA A 147 18.04 -2.46 -44.43
CA ALA A 147 18.08 -2.22 -42.99
C ALA A 147 17.89 -0.73 -42.66
N LEU A 148 18.56 0.19 -43.38
CA LEU A 148 18.39 1.63 -43.20
C LEU A 148 16.96 2.10 -43.52
N GLU A 149 16.37 1.60 -44.61
CA GLU A 149 14.97 1.89 -44.97
C GLU A 149 14.02 1.47 -43.85
N ARG A 150 14.24 0.29 -43.25
CA ARG A 150 13.40 -0.20 -42.17
C ARG A 150 13.54 0.60 -40.89
N ILE A 151 14.76 1.00 -40.50
CA ILE A 151 14.96 1.83 -39.30
C ILE A 151 14.40 3.24 -39.52
N ALA A 152 14.49 3.80 -40.73
CA ALA A 152 13.85 5.08 -41.07
C ALA A 152 12.33 5.01 -40.93
N LYS A 153 11.71 3.90 -41.35
CA LYS A 153 10.28 3.68 -41.20
C LYS A 153 9.83 3.49 -39.74
N ASP A 154 10.68 2.90 -38.90
CA ASP A 154 10.40 2.63 -37.48
C ASP A 154 10.67 3.86 -36.57
N SER A 155 11.53 4.81 -36.96
CA SER A 155 11.82 6.05 -36.22
C SER A 155 11.42 7.30 -37.01
N GLU A 156 10.18 7.75 -36.88
CA GLU A 156 9.64 8.97 -37.52
C GLU A 156 10.44 10.24 -37.15
N ARG A 157 11.15 10.20 -36.01
CA ARG A 157 11.99 11.29 -35.49
C ARG A 157 13.35 11.41 -36.21
N ASP A 158 13.89 10.29 -36.70
CA ASP A 158 15.20 10.24 -37.38
C ASP A 158 15.07 10.14 -38.91
N TYR A 159 13.83 10.06 -39.42
CA TYR A 159 13.49 9.93 -40.83
C TYR A 159 14.23 10.95 -41.71
N TRP A 160 14.29 12.21 -41.28
CA TRP A 160 14.92 13.29 -42.06
C TRP A 160 16.44 13.16 -42.14
N THR A 161 17.10 12.77 -41.04
CA THR A 161 18.55 12.57 -40.96
C THR A 161 19.02 11.39 -41.82
N ILE A 162 18.23 10.31 -41.86
CA ILE A 162 18.56 9.11 -42.64
C ILE A 162 18.34 9.36 -44.13
N TYR A 163 17.24 10.05 -44.46
CA TYR A 163 16.93 10.44 -45.84
C TYR A 163 18.04 11.33 -46.44
N ASP A 164 18.52 12.32 -45.68
CA ASP A 164 19.65 13.16 -46.10
C ASP A 164 20.92 12.31 -46.31
N SER A 165 21.26 11.41 -45.38
CA SER A 165 22.44 10.55 -45.55
C SER A 165 22.35 9.62 -46.77
N MET A 166 21.17 9.03 -47.03
CA MET A 166 20.94 8.17 -48.20
C MET A 166 20.95 8.95 -49.51
N ASN A 167 20.52 10.21 -49.51
CA ASN A 167 20.45 11.05 -50.70
C ASN A 167 21.77 11.76 -51.04
N ILE A 168 22.66 11.95 -50.06
CA ILE A 168 23.94 12.64 -50.24
C ILE A 168 25.05 11.67 -50.70
N LEU A 169 25.02 10.40 -50.29
CA LEU A 169 26.05 9.41 -50.64
C LEU A 169 26.24 9.12 -52.15
N PRO A 170 25.19 9.11 -53.01
CA PRO A 170 25.36 8.89 -54.45
C PRO A 170 26.16 10.00 -55.16
N ASN A 171 26.25 11.19 -54.56
CA ASN A 171 26.89 12.36 -55.16
C ASN A 171 28.37 12.53 -54.79
N TYR A 172 28.90 11.68 -53.90
CA TYR A 172 30.30 11.73 -53.45
C TYR A 172 31.16 10.53 -53.91
N LEU A 173 30.59 9.61 -54.71
CA LEU A 173 31.28 8.46 -55.29
C LEU A 173 31.32 8.51 -56.84
N GLN A 174 31.53 9.71 -57.41
CA GLN A 174 32.02 9.88 -58.78
C GLN A 174 33.53 10.14 -58.77
#